data_AF-A0A1Y2FMV5-F1
#
_entry.id   AF-A0A1Y2FMV5-F1
#
_cell.length_a   1.000
_cell.length_b   1.000
_cell.length_c   1.000
_cell.angle_alpha   90.00
_cell.angle_beta   90.00
_cell.angle_gamma   90.00
#
_symmetry.space_group_name_H-M   'P 1'
#
loop_
_entity.id
_entity.type
_entity.pdbx_description
1 polymer ?
#
loop_
_entity_poly.entity_id
_entity_poly.type
_entity_poly.pdbx_seq_one_letter_code
_entity_poly.pdbx_strand_id
1 'polypeptide(L)'
;MSNTQKPCLIIVMGTSGCGKSSAGLAVAQELGLAFVDGDDLHPAANVAKMSRGEPLNDEDRIPWLHTIRRAAILLTSPTGLSALSHPSPAEGSAPLASEGVSGDLHHVLSKVHPSTLENGAKMLKRERKGVVVGCSALRVCYRDLLRGKEAKMREGLEVPAAEDQELETYFIYLHGTRPLLLNRMTSRPGHFFKASMLDSQLATLEPPSPETEEGVAVIRLGQGEGEAQERGMKPVCDDAVDAARKWVGEA
;
A
#
# COMPACT_ATOMS: atom_id res chain seq x y z
N MET A 1 3.46 23.51 -22.25
CA MET A 1 4.46 22.84 -21.39
C MET A 1 3.68 21.84 -20.56
N SER A 2 3.78 20.55 -20.86
CA SER A 2 3.05 19.52 -20.10
C SER A 2 3.67 19.44 -18.71
N ASN A 3 2.94 19.90 -17.70
CA ASN A 3 3.30 19.71 -16.31
C ASN A 3 3.08 18.24 -15.96
N THR A 4 4.00 17.34 -16.34
CA THR A 4 3.85 15.92 -16.02
C THR A 4 4.15 15.73 -14.54
N GLN A 5 3.09 15.78 -13.73
CA GLN A 5 3.15 15.56 -12.31
C GLN A 5 3.74 14.17 -12.01
N LYS A 6 4.68 14.11 -11.07
CA LYS A 6 5.38 12.89 -10.68
C LYS A 6 4.39 11.77 -10.33
N PRO A 7 4.62 10.51 -10.76
CA PRO A 7 3.80 9.38 -10.34
C PRO A 7 3.70 9.31 -8.82
N CYS A 8 2.61 8.72 -8.32
CA CYS A 8 2.40 8.57 -6.89
C CYS A 8 2.17 7.13 -6.43
N LEU A 9 2.62 6.84 -5.22
CA LEU A 9 2.32 5.64 -4.46
C LEU A 9 1.43 6.04 -3.28
N ILE A 10 0.23 5.49 -3.21
CA ILE A 10 -0.68 5.66 -2.08
C ILE A 10 -0.65 4.39 -1.24
N ILE A 11 -0.19 4.52 -0.01
CA ILE A 11 -0.20 3.45 0.96
C ILE A 11 -1.45 3.56 1.83
N VAL A 12 -2.31 2.56 1.82
CA VAL A 12 -3.37 2.42 2.83
C VAL A 12 -2.83 1.59 3.98
N MET A 13 -2.61 2.24 5.12
CA MET A 13 -1.91 1.68 6.28
C MET A 13 -2.74 1.55 7.54
N GLY A 14 -2.19 0.77 8.48
CA GLY A 14 -2.77 0.45 9.76
C GLY A 14 -2.53 -1.02 10.14
N THR A 15 -2.93 -1.37 11.36
CA THR A 15 -2.79 -2.73 11.90
C THR A 15 -3.65 -3.75 11.13
N SER A 16 -3.47 -5.03 11.41
CA SER A 16 -4.35 -6.07 10.90
C SER A 16 -5.79 -5.82 11.33
N GLY A 17 -6.75 -6.14 10.46
CA GLY A 17 -8.18 -5.93 10.73
C GLY A 17 -8.71 -4.50 10.56
N CYS A 18 -7.84 -3.49 10.34
CA CYS A 18 -8.28 -2.10 10.17
C CYS A 18 -9.01 -1.83 8.84
N GLY A 19 -8.87 -2.70 7.83
CA GLY A 19 -9.57 -2.58 6.55
C GLY A 19 -8.75 -2.07 5.36
N LYS A 20 -7.41 -2.16 5.41
CA LYS A 20 -6.49 -1.72 4.35
C LYS A 20 -6.94 -2.14 2.94
N SER A 21 -7.20 -3.43 2.74
CA SER A 21 -7.58 -3.96 1.42
C SER A 21 -8.93 -3.41 0.95
N SER A 22 -9.90 -3.25 1.86
CA SER A 22 -11.22 -2.68 1.52
C SER A 22 -11.14 -1.21 1.12
N ALA A 23 -10.46 -0.39 1.93
CA ALA A 23 -10.29 1.03 1.62
C ALA A 23 -9.37 1.25 0.40
N GLY A 24 -8.28 0.50 0.30
CA GLY A 24 -7.35 0.56 -0.83
C GLY A 24 -7.99 0.18 -2.15
N LEU A 25 -8.83 -0.87 -2.15
CA LEU A 25 -9.59 -1.25 -3.33
C LEU A 25 -10.58 -0.16 -3.75
N ALA A 26 -11.31 0.43 -2.79
CA ALA A 26 -12.23 1.52 -3.07
C ALA A 26 -11.51 2.74 -3.69
N VAL A 27 -10.39 3.16 -3.10
CA VAL A 27 -9.55 4.25 -3.65
C VAL A 27 -9.12 3.94 -5.08
N ALA A 28 -8.62 2.73 -5.33
CA ALA A 28 -8.14 2.34 -6.65
C ALA A 28 -9.26 2.29 -7.69
N GLN A 29 -10.44 1.77 -7.33
CA GLN A 29 -11.58 1.69 -8.25
C GLN A 29 -12.12 3.07 -8.62
N GLU A 30 -12.35 3.93 -7.62
CA GLU A 30 -12.91 5.27 -7.83
C GLU A 30 -11.95 6.19 -8.58
N LEU A 31 -10.65 6.11 -8.30
CA LEU A 31 -9.65 6.94 -8.95
C LEU A 31 -9.06 6.31 -10.22
N GLY A 32 -9.53 5.12 -10.62
CA GLY A 32 -9.02 4.43 -11.80
C GLY A 32 -7.53 4.14 -11.72
N LEU A 33 -7.06 3.61 -10.59
CA LEU A 33 -5.69 3.18 -10.32
C LEU A 33 -5.64 1.65 -10.15
N ALA A 34 -4.44 1.09 -10.23
CA ALA A 34 -4.21 -0.31 -9.84
C ALA A 34 -4.17 -0.44 -8.31
N PHE A 35 -4.70 -1.55 -7.78
CA PHE A 35 -4.55 -1.93 -6.38
C PHE A 35 -3.67 -3.17 -6.24
N VAL A 36 -2.76 -3.18 -5.26
CA VAL A 36 -1.99 -4.36 -4.85
C VAL A 36 -2.12 -4.54 -3.35
N ASP A 37 -2.37 -5.77 -2.88
CA ASP A 37 -2.24 -6.07 -1.45
C ASP A 37 -0.76 -6.32 -1.15
N GLY A 38 -0.17 -5.51 -0.27
CA GLY A 38 1.25 -5.60 0.05
C GLY A 38 1.64 -6.91 0.72
N ASP A 39 0.68 -7.60 1.35
CA ASP A 39 0.92 -8.92 1.94
C ASP A 39 1.28 -9.96 0.86
N ASP A 40 0.79 -9.80 -0.38
CA ASP A 40 1.09 -10.68 -1.53
C ASP A 40 2.50 -10.50 -2.10
N LEU A 41 3.20 -9.43 -1.68
CA LEU A 41 4.57 -9.11 -2.07
C LEU A 41 5.62 -9.58 -1.06
N HIS A 42 5.20 -10.27 0.00
CA HIS A 42 6.15 -10.84 0.95
C HIS A 42 7.01 -11.93 0.30
N PRO A 43 8.33 -11.97 0.60
CA PRO A 43 9.14 -13.12 0.23
C PRO A 43 8.66 -14.37 0.96
N ALA A 44 8.87 -15.54 0.36
CA ALA A 44 8.43 -16.82 0.92
C ALA A 44 8.95 -17.05 2.36
N ALA A 45 10.14 -16.55 2.69
CA ALA A 45 10.70 -16.61 4.04
C ALA A 45 9.83 -15.88 5.08
N ASN A 46 9.29 -14.70 4.74
CA ASN A 46 8.42 -13.94 5.63
C ASN A 46 7.09 -14.65 5.81
N VAL A 47 6.50 -15.16 4.72
CA VAL A 47 5.26 -15.94 4.77
C VAL A 47 5.43 -17.16 5.67
N ALA A 48 6.54 -17.89 5.54
CA ALA A 48 6.87 -19.04 6.38
C ALA A 48 7.08 -18.67 7.85
N LYS A 49 7.70 -17.53 8.14
CA LYS A 49 7.88 -17.03 9.51
C LYS A 49 6.55 -16.67 10.17
N MET A 50 5.71 -15.92 9.45
CA MET A 50 4.38 -15.55 9.92
C MET A 50 3.44 -16.74 10.07
N SER A 51 3.53 -17.76 9.20
CA SER A 51 2.69 -18.96 9.31
C SER A 51 3.00 -19.80 10.55
N ARG A 52 4.21 -19.69 11.11
CA ARG A 52 4.59 -20.25 12.42
C ARG A 52 4.15 -19.37 13.60
N GLY A 53 3.53 -18.22 13.34
CA GLY A 53 3.13 -17.25 14.36
C GLY A 53 4.28 -16.41 14.91
N GLU A 54 5.45 -16.43 14.25
CA GLU A 54 6.61 -15.61 14.62
C GLU A 54 6.46 -14.21 14.02
N PRO A 55 6.63 -13.14 14.81
CA PRO A 55 6.59 -11.78 14.29
C PRO A 55 7.82 -11.51 13.41
N LEU A 56 7.62 -10.77 12.31
CA LEU A 56 8.73 -10.26 11.51
C LEU A 56 9.51 -9.17 12.30
N ASN A 57 10.80 -9.03 12.04
CA ASN A 57 11.68 -7.95 12.53
C ASN A 57 11.96 -6.92 11.42
N ASP A 58 12.95 -6.03 11.61
CA ASP A 58 13.31 -5.01 10.63
C ASP A 58 13.96 -5.63 9.39
N GLU A 59 14.91 -6.55 9.58
CA GLU A 59 15.63 -7.25 8.51
C GLU A 59 14.68 -8.03 7.59
N ASP A 60 13.65 -8.67 8.15
CA ASP A 60 12.62 -9.35 7.37
C ASP A 60 11.81 -8.35 6.51
N ARG A 61 11.53 -7.15 7.05
CA ARG A 61 10.63 -6.18 6.42
C ARG A 61 11.32 -5.31 5.39
N ILE A 62 12.61 -5.02 5.54
CA ILE A 62 13.34 -4.13 4.62
C ILE A 62 13.23 -4.59 3.15
N PRO A 63 13.56 -5.85 2.78
CA PRO A 63 13.44 -6.32 1.39
C PRO A 63 12.01 -6.27 0.86
N TRP A 64 11.03 -6.55 1.73
CA TRP A 64 9.62 -6.47 1.39
C TRP A 64 9.16 -5.03 1.10
N LEU A 65 9.58 -4.05 1.90
CA LEU A 65 9.26 -2.64 1.69
C LEU A 65 9.87 -2.10 0.40
N HIS A 66 11.11 -2.51 0.07
CA HIS A 66 11.71 -2.20 -1.23
C HIS A 66 10.93 -2.83 -2.38
N THR A 67 10.42 -4.06 -2.21
CA THR A 67 9.59 -4.74 -3.21
C THR A 67 8.28 -3.99 -3.46
N ILE A 68 7.63 -3.48 -2.41
CA ILE A 68 6.44 -2.63 -2.54
C ILE A 68 6.74 -1.37 -3.36
N ARG A 69 7.81 -0.64 -3.01
CA ARG A 69 8.18 0.58 -3.75
C ARG A 69 8.53 0.28 -5.21
N ARG A 70 9.26 -0.81 -5.44
CA ARG A 70 9.62 -1.28 -6.79
C ARG A 70 8.40 -1.69 -7.62
N ALA A 71 7.42 -2.35 -7.01
CA ALA A 71 6.16 -2.67 -7.67
C ALA A 71 5.44 -1.40 -8.15
N ALA A 72 5.43 -0.36 -7.32
CA ALA A 72 4.83 0.93 -7.69
C ALA A 72 5.56 1.62 -8.85
N ILE A 73 6.90 1.59 -8.85
CA ILE A 73 7.74 2.05 -9.95
C ILE A 73 7.39 1.31 -11.24
N LEU A 74 7.34 -0.02 -11.21
CA LEU A 74 7.07 -0.84 -12.38
C LEU A 74 5.66 -0.56 -12.95
N LEU A 75 4.65 -0.51 -12.09
CA LEU A 75 3.25 -0.28 -12.50
C LEU A 75 2.97 1.15 -13.00
N THR A 76 3.79 2.13 -12.60
CA THR A 76 3.65 3.52 -13.07
C THR A 76 4.59 3.87 -14.23
N SER A 77 5.48 2.95 -14.62
CA SER A 77 6.32 3.09 -15.82
C SER A 77 5.50 3.02 -17.12
N PRO A 78 5.99 3.56 -18.26
CA PRO A 78 5.32 3.43 -19.55
C PRO A 78 4.97 1.98 -19.93
N THR A 79 5.89 1.04 -19.67
CA THR A 79 5.68 -0.39 -19.94
C THR A 79 4.62 -0.99 -19.04
N GLY A 80 4.63 -0.66 -17.73
CA GLY A 80 3.63 -1.12 -16.78
C GLY A 80 2.22 -0.60 -17.11
N LEU A 81 2.11 0.69 -17.46
CA LEU A 81 0.84 1.29 -17.86
C LEU A 81 0.26 0.66 -19.14
N SER A 82 1.13 0.36 -20.11
CA SER A 82 0.76 -0.35 -21.34
C SER A 82 0.23 -1.76 -21.02
N ALA A 83 0.96 -2.51 -20.17
CA ALA A 83 0.58 -3.86 -19.76
C ALA A 83 -0.74 -3.89 -18.95
N LEU A 84 -0.97 -2.93 -18.07
CA LEU A 84 -2.25 -2.80 -17.35
C LEU A 84 -3.42 -2.50 -18.30
N SER A 85 -3.17 -1.80 -19.40
CA SER A 85 -4.22 -1.45 -20.39
C SER A 85 -4.55 -2.61 -21.32
N HIS A 86 -3.63 -3.57 -21.47
CA HIS A 86 -3.77 -4.75 -22.30
C HIS A 86 -3.32 -5.99 -21.52
N PRO A 87 -4.12 -6.48 -20.55
CA PRO A 87 -3.73 -7.60 -19.69
C PRO A 87 -3.67 -8.96 -20.41
N SER A 88 -4.07 -9.03 -21.69
CA SER A 88 -3.86 -10.20 -22.55
C SER A 88 -2.47 -10.15 -23.18
N PRO A 89 -1.75 -11.28 -23.32
CA PRO A 89 -0.51 -11.28 -24.08
C PRO A 89 -0.84 -10.91 -25.53
N ALA A 90 -0.49 -9.70 -25.94
CA ALA A 90 -0.36 -9.41 -27.36
C ALA A 90 0.83 -10.23 -27.84
N GLU A 91 0.56 -11.33 -28.54
CA GLU A 91 1.57 -11.99 -29.36
C GLU A 91 2.16 -10.93 -30.31
N GLY A 92 3.41 -10.52 -30.08
CA GLY A 92 4.21 -9.81 -31.08
C GLY A 92 4.57 -8.34 -30.87
N SER A 93 4.55 -7.76 -29.67
CA SER A 93 5.18 -6.43 -29.46
C SER A 93 6.64 -6.54 -28.95
N ALA A 94 7.52 -5.73 -29.55
CA ALA A 94 8.98 -5.82 -29.55
C ALA A 94 9.69 -6.02 -28.19
N PRO A 95 10.85 -6.72 -28.15
CA PRO A 95 11.61 -6.95 -26.93
C PRO A 95 12.52 -5.77 -26.62
N LEU A 96 12.16 -4.91 -25.67
CA LEU A 96 13.07 -3.93 -25.09
C LEU A 96 12.81 -3.73 -23.59
N ALA A 97 13.26 -4.71 -22.80
CA ALA A 97 13.67 -4.51 -21.42
C ALA A 97 14.69 -5.63 -21.11
N SER A 98 15.73 -5.35 -20.31
CA SER A 98 16.66 -6.38 -19.84
C SER A 98 15.86 -7.55 -19.25
N GLU A 99 16.28 -8.80 -19.50
CA GLU A 99 15.51 -10.01 -19.14
C GLU A 99 14.98 -10.02 -17.69
N GLY A 100 15.67 -9.35 -16.75
CA GLY A 100 15.22 -9.17 -15.37
C GLY A 100 13.99 -8.26 -15.20
N VAL A 101 13.92 -7.11 -15.88
CA VAL A 101 12.81 -6.13 -15.74
C VAL A 101 11.49 -6.70 -16.25
N SER A 102 11.54 -7.53 -17.30
CA SER A 102 10.36 -8.21 -17.86
C SER A 102 9.76 -9.22 -16.86
N GLY A 103 10.61 -10.02 -16.20
CA GLY A 103 10.18 -11.00 -15.20
C GLY A 103 9.57 -10.37 -13.94
N ASP A 104 10.19 -9.29 -13.46
CA ASP A 104 9.70 -8.57 -12.29
C ASP A 104 8.37 -7.86 -12.54
N LEU A 105 8.21 -7.26 -13.72
CA LEU A 105 6.94 -6.64 -14.10
C LEU A 105 5.83 -7.70 -14.22
N HIS A 106 6.10 -8.85 -14.83
CA HIS A 106 5.12 -9.94 -14.92
C HIS A 106 4.71 -10.45 -13.53
N HIS A 107 5.67 -10.62 -12.63
CA HIS A 107 5.39 -10.99 -11.24
C HIS A 107 4.47 -9.97 -10.57
N VAL A 108 4.79 -8.68 -10.65
CA VAL A 108 3.99 -7.62 -10.02
C VAL A 108 2.58 -7.53 -10.63
N LEU A 109 2.45 -7.64 -11.97
CA LEU A 109 1.15 -7.64 -12.64
C LEU A 109 0.25 -8.78 -12.16
N SER A 110 0.82 -9.96 -11.86
CA SER A 110 0.07 -11.09 -11.29
C SER A 110 -0.49 -10.82 -9.88
N LYS A 111 0.01 -9.77 -9.21
CA LYS A 111 -0.44 -9.34 -7.87
C LYS A 111 -1.40 -8.15 -7.90
N VAL A 112 -1.66 -7.57 -9.07
CA VAL A 112 -2.66 -6.52 -9.20
C VAL A 112 -4.05 -7.12 -9.00
N HIS A 113 -4.84 -6.50 -8.14
CA HIS A 113 -6.17 -6.99 -7.82
C HIS A 113 -7.04 -7.04 -9.08
N PRO A 114 -7.66 -8.18 -9.40
CA PRO A 114 -8.32 -8.39 -10.69
C PRO A 114 -9.37 -7.34 -11.05
N SER A 115 -10.16 -6.88 -10.07
CA SER A 115 -11.18 -5.85 -10.29
C SER A 115 -10.63 -4.44 -10.55
N THR A 116 -9.30 -4.28 -10.59
CA THR A 116 -8.61 -3.03 -10.94
C THR A 116 -7.71 -3.17 -12.16
N LEU A 117 -7.60 -4.35 -12.78
CA LEU A 117 -6.76 -4.55 -13.96
C LEU A 117 -7.21 -3.65 -15.13
N GLU A 118 -8.53 -3.55 -15.35
CA GLU A 118 -9.09 -2.72 -16.43
C GLU A 118 -8.86 -1.22 -16.23
N ASN A 119 -8.39 -0.78 -15.06
CA ASN A 119 -8.09 0.62 -14.79
C ASN A 119 -6.87 1.14 -15.55
N GLY A 120 -6.03 0.27 -16.14
CA GLY A 120 -4.86 0.70 -16.92
C GLY A 120 -5.18 1.74 -18.00
N ALA A 121 -6.28 1.55 -18.73
CA ALA A 121 -6.71 2.49 -19.76
C ALA A 121 -7.13 3.86 -19.19
N LYS A 122 -7.69 3.89 -17.97
CA LYS A 122 -7.96 5.13 -17.25
C LYS A 122 -6.65 5.77 -16.83
N MET A 123 -5.75 5.00 -16.21
CA MET A 123 -4.43 5.47 -15.78
C MET A 123 -3.65 6.13 -16.92
N LEU A 124 -3.67 5.59 -18.15
CA LEU A 124 -3.01 6.19 -19.31
C LEU A 124 -3.52 7.60 -19.66
N LYS A 125 -4.81 7.87 -19.46
CA LYS A 125 -5.45 9.16 -19.76
C LYS A 125 -5.27 10.20 -18.66
N ARG A 126 -5.03 9.77 -17.41
CA ARG A 126 -4.83 10.67 -16.28
C ARG A 126 -3.62 11.56 -16.44
N GLU A 127 -3.69 12.79 -15.95
CA GLU A 127 -2.52 13.68 -15.86
C GLU A 127 -1.46 13.11 -14.91
N ARG A 128 -1.89 12.61 -13.76
CA ARG A 128 -1.03 11.98 -12.76
C ARG A 128 -1.25 10.47 -12.66
N LYS A 129 -0.17 9.70 -12.79
CA LYS A 129 -0.16 8.24 -12.63
C LYS A 129 -0.03 7.86 -11.16
N GLY A 130 -0.58 6.70 -10.78
CA GLY A 130 -0.33 6.19 -9.44
C GLY A 130 -0.84 4.79 -9.19
N VAL A 131 -0.45 4.23 -8.05
CA VAL A 131 -0.88 2.91 -7.57
C VAL A 131 -1.30 3.01 -6.12
N VAL A 132 -2.25 2.17 -5.72
CA VAL A 132 -2.66 2.02 -4.32
C VAL A 132 -2.14 0.69 -3.80
N VAL A 133 -1.50 0.70 -2.64
CA VAL A 133 -1.01 -0.52 -1.99
C VAL A 133 -1.51 -0.59 -0.54
N GLY A 134 -2.10 -1.72 -0.17
CA GLY A 134 -2.38 -2.02 1.23
C GLY A 134 -1.09 -2.44 1.93
N CYS A 135 -0.58 -1.69 2.91
CA CYS A 135 0.65 -2.06 3.63
C CYS A 135 0.60 -1.56 5.06
N SER A 136 1.04 -2.35 6.03
CA SER A 136 0.95 -1.96 7.44
C SER A 136 1.74 -0.69 7.79
N ALA A 137 2.94 -0.51 7.19
CA ALA A 137 3.80 0.68 7.31
C ALA A 137 3.88 1.30 8.73
N LEU A 138 3.97 0.45 9.77
CA LEU A 138 3.68 0.83 11.15
C LEU A 138 4.72 1.78 11.77
N ARG A 139 5.95 1.81 11.27
CA ARG A 139 7.05 2.63 11.80
C ARG A 139 7.44 3.75 10.85
N VAL A 140 7.96 4.85 11.39
CA VAL A 140 8.44 6.00 10.61
C VAL A 140 9.49 5.57 9.60
N CYS A 141 10.47 4.77 10.04
CA CYS A 141 11.53 4.26 9.16
C CYS A 141 10.98 3.41 8.00
N TYR A 142 9.88 2.68 8.18
CA TYR A 142 9.24 1.92 7.09
C TYR A 142 8.57 2.86 6.09
N ARG A 143 7.93 3.93 6.59
CA ARG A 143 7.33 4.96 5.73
C ARG A 143 8.41 5.72 4.96
N ASP A 144 9.57 5.95 5.55
CA ASP A 144 10.71 6.56 4.88
C ASP A 144 11.26 5.69 3.75
N LEU A 145 11.41 4.38 3.96
CA LEU A 145 11.77 3.45 2.87
C LEU A 145 10.74 3.48 1.74
N LEU A 146 9.45 3.50 2.06
CA LEU A 146 8.39 3.59 1.05
C LEU A 146 8.41 4.93 0.31
N ARG A 147 8.80 6.02 0.97
CA ARG A 147 9.07 7.34 0.35
C ARG A 147 10.35 7.36 -0.49
N GLY A 148 11.18 6.31 -0.44
CA GLY A 148 12.48 6.27 -1.10
C GLY A 148 13.55 7.09 -0.39
N LYS A 149 13.42 7.28 0.92
CA LYS A 149 14.44 7.95 1.75
C LYS A 149 15.32 6.90 2.43
N GLU A 150 16.53 7.31 2.80
CA GLU A 150 17.34 6.56 3.75
C GLU A 150 16.60 6.42 5.07
N ALA A 151 16.68 5.23 5.69
CA ALA A 151 15.97 4.94 6.92
C ALA A 151 16.91 4.36 7.98
N LYS A 152 16.75 4.82 9.22
CA LYS A 152 17.49 4.32 10.37
C LYS A 152 16.63 3.35 11.18
N MET A 153 17.08 2.10 11.28
CA MET A 153 16.39 1.05 12.01
C MET A 153 16.72 1.09 13.51
N ARG A 154 15.96 0.33 14.31
CA ARG A 154 16.12 0.34 15.79
C ARG A 154 17.49 -0.15 16.24
N GLU A 155 18.09 -1.05 15.47
CA GLU A 155 19.40 -1.66 15.77
C GLU A 155 20.58 -0.89 15.15
N GLY A 156 20.35 0.34 14.69
CA GLY A 156 21.39 1.17 14.07
C GLY A 156 21.75 0.76 12.64
N LEU A 157 21.04 -0.21 12.06
CA LEU A 157 21.14 -0.54 10.64
C LEU A 157 20.65 0.65 9.81
N GLU A 158 21.55 1.23 9.03
CA GLU A 158 21.24 2.26 8.03
C GLU A 158 20.93 1.58 6.72
N VAL A 159 19.73 1.86 6.19
CA VAL A 159 19.27 1.31 4.92
C VAL A 159 19.23 2.45 3.90
N PRO A 160 19.97 2.34 2.79
CA PRO A 160 20.00 3.38 1.78
C PRO A 160 18.62 3.57 1.15
N ALA A 161 18.41 4.75 0.57
CA ALA A 161 17.27 5.01 -0.30
C ALA A 161 17.17 3.95 -1.41
N ALA A 162 15.94 3.55 -1.75
CA ALA A 162 15.71 2.75 -2.95
C ALA A 162 16.12 3.56 -4.20
N GLU A 163 16.59 2.88 -5.25
CA GLU A 163 17.04 3.52 -6.50
C GLU A 163 16.08 4.59 -7.01
N ASP A 164 16.65 5.72 -7.41
CA ASP A 164 15.95 6.98 -7.66
C ASP A 164 15.02 6.90 -8.89
N GLN A 165 13.73 6.84 -8.61
CA GLN A 165 12.69 7.37 -9.47
C GLN A 165 11.83 8.34 -8.67
N GLU A 166 11.38 9.39 -9.35
CA GLU A 166 10.54 10.45 -8.80
C GLU A 166 9.12 9.94 -8.49
N LEU A 167 8.98 9.08 -7.48
CA LEU A 167 7.72 8.52 -6.98
C LEU A 167 7.34 9.19 -5.67
N GLU A 168 6.38 10.12 -5.72
CA GLU A 168 5.84 10.76 -4.52
C GLU A 168 4.97 9.75 -3.75
N THR A 169 5.11 9.72 -2.42
CA THR A 169 4.48 8.68 -1.61
C THR A 169 3.61 9.29 -0.52
N TYR A 170 2.36 8.83 -0.46
CA TYR A 170 1.33 9.30 0.47
C TYR A 170 0.78 8.15 1.31
N PHE A 171 0.20 8.48 2.46
CA PHE A 171 -0.29 7.51 3.43
C PHE A 171 -1.70 7.84 3.88
N ILE A 172 -2.60 6.87 3.73
CA ILE A 172 -3.92 6.88 4.37
C ILE A 172 -3.83 5.97 5.59
N TYR A 173 -3.80 6.57 6.77
CA TYR A 173 -3.78 5.82 8.03
C TYR A 173 -5.19 5.57 8.54
N LEU A 174 -5.58 4.29 8.53
CA LEU A 174 -6.83 3.82 9.13
C LEU A 174 -6.64 3.65 10.64
N HIS A 175 -7.04 4.68 11.39
CA HIS A 175 -6.93 4.72 12.84
C HIS A 175 -8.11 4.04 13.52
N GLY A 176 -7.85 3.04 14.36
CA GLY A 176 -8.87 2.44 15.22
C GLY A 176 -8.34 2.21 16.62
N THR A 177 -9.22 2.35 17.61
CA THR A 177 -8.90 1.98 18.99
C THR A 177 -8.72 0.48 19.12
N ARG A 178 -7.95 0.04 20.11
CA ARG A 178 -7.74 -1.39 20.38
C ARG A 178 -9.06 -2.17 20.52
N PRO A 179 -10.07 -1.73 21.30
CA PRO A 179 -11.33 -2.46 21.42
C PRO A 179 -12.06 -2.62 20.08
N LEU A 180 -12.09 -1.57 19.26
CA LEU A 180 -12.73 -1.59 17.95
C LEU A 180 -12.02 -2.56 17.01
N LEU A 181 -10.69 -2.49 16.91
CA LEU A 181 -9.89 -3.38 16.08
C LEU A 181 -10.02 -4.85 16.51
N LEU A 182 -9.98 -5.11 17.82
CA LEU A 182 -10.15 -6.46 18.36
C LEU A 182 -11.55 -7.02 18.04
N ASN A 183 -12.59 -6.20 18.19
CA ASN A 183 -13.96 -6.58 17.84
C ASN A 183 -14.07 -6.94 16.35
N ARG A 184 -13.48 -6.13 15.46
CA ARG A 184 -13.44 -6.41 14.01
C ARG A 184 -12.72 -7.70 13.66
N MET A 185 -11.61 -7.99 14.34
CA MET A 185 -10.81 -9.19 14.11
C MET A 185 -11.52 -10.46 14.59
N THR A 186 -12.24 -10.39 15.71
CA THR A 186 -12.92 -11.54 16.34
C THR A 186 -14.32 -11.80 15.77
N SER A 187 -14.99 -10.78 15.22
CA SER A 187 -16.32 -10.94 14.61
C SER A 187 -16.29 -11.60 13.21
N ARG A 188 -15.10 -11.85 12.64
CA ARG A 188 -14.98 -12.49 11.32
C ARG A 188 -14.94 -14.02 11.46
N PRO A 189 -15.93 -14.76 10.94
CA PRO A 189 -15.93 -16.21 11.01
C PRO A 189 -14.72 -16.81 10.27
N GLY A 190 -14.11 -17.85 10.85
CA GLY A 190 -13.02 -18.62 10.22
C GLY A 190 -11.61 -18.08 10.41
N HIS A 191 -11.41 -16.94 11.08
CA HIS A 191 -10.08 -16.40 11.39
C HIS A 191 -9.87 -16.31 12.90
N PHE A 192 -9.17 -17.28 13.48
CA PHE A 192 -8.74 -17.23 14.89
C PHE A 192 -7.55 -16.27 15.04
N PHE A 193 -7.78 -14.97 14.90
CA PHE A 193 -6.75 -13.99 15.20
C PHE A 193 -6.53 -13.90 16.71
N LYS A 194 -5.29 -14.13 17.14
CA LYS A 194 -4.91 -13.99 18.55
C LYS A 194 -4.80 -12.50 18.90
N ALA A 195 -5.45 -12.07 19.97
CA ALA A 195 -5.33 -10.70 20.50
C ALA A 195 -3.87 -10.24 20.64
N SER A 196 -2.97 -11.17 20.97
CA SER A 196 -1.53 -10.92 21.08
C SER A 196 -0.88 -10.39 19.79
N MET A 197 -1.40 -10.72 18.60
CA MET A 197 -0.90 -10.17 17.33
C MET A 197 -1.32 -8.72 17.14
N LEU A 198 -2.56 -8.37 17.52
CA LEU A 198 -2.99 -6.98 17.49
C LEU A 198 -2.15 -6.15 18.47
N ASP A 199 -1.91 -6.69 19.66
CA ASP A 199 -1.12 -6.02 20.70
C ASP A 199 0.32 -5.76 20.23
N SER A 200 0.96 -6.73 19.58
CA SER A 200 2.32 -6.53 19.05
C SER A 200 2.37 -5.50 17.92
N GLN A 201 1.34 -5.46 17.05
CA GLN A 201 1.26 -4.45 16.01
C GLN A 201 1.00 -3.05 16.57
N LEU A 202 0.13 -2.91 17.57
CA LEU A 202 -0.09 -1.63 18.25
C LEU A 202 1.16 -1.16 18.99
N ALA A 203 1.91 -2.06 19.62
CA ALA A 203 3.20 -1.73 20.23
C ALA A 203 4.28 -1.34 19.21
N THR A 204 4.17 -1.83 17.97
CA THR A 204 5.09 -1.48 16.87
C THR A 204 4.69 -0.17 16.19
N LEU A 205 3.41 0.21 16.27
CA LEU A 205 2.86 1.37 15.59
C LEU A 205 3.42 2.68 16.18
N GLU A 206 4.07 3.44 15.32
CA GLU A 206 4.45 4.83 15.50
C GLU A 206 3.41 5.65 14.71
N PRO A 207 2.34 6.16 15.35
CA PRO A 207 1.18 6.72 14.64
C PRO A 207 1.57 7.93 13.79
N PRO A 208 1.30 7.91 12.46
CA PRO A 208 1.58 9.06 11.63
C PRO A 208 0.58 10.19 11.91
N SER A 209 1.06 11.43 11.90
CA SER A 209 0.24 12.64 12.03
C SER A 209 0.44 13.54 10.81
N PRO A 210 -0.62 14.13 10.22
CA PRO A 210 -0.50 15.14 9.17
C PRO A 210 0.27 16.39 9.62
N GLU A 211 0.40 16.62 10.92
CA GLU A 211 1.16 17.75 11.49
C GLU A 211 2.68 17.51 11.48
N THR A 212 3.11 16.25 11.55
CA THR A 212 4.53 15.88 11.69
C THR A 212 5.07 15.15 10.47
N GLU A 213 4.19 14.61 9.62
CA GLU A 213 4.55 13.87 8.42
C GLU A 213 3.74 14.36 7.22
N GLU A 214 4.46 14.85 6.21
CA GLU A 214 3.85 15.24 4.94
C GLU A 214 3.19 14.05 4.24
N GLY A 215 2.10 14.36 3.51
CA GLY A 215 1.40 13.39 2.70
C GLY A 215 0.62 12.33 3.49
N VAL A 216 0.26 12.63 4.74
CA VAL A 216 -0.54 11.73 5.59
C VAL A 216 -1.98 12.23 5.69
N ALA A 217 -2.94 11.32 5.52
CA ALA A 217 -4.34 11.50 5.88
C ALA A 217 -4.73 10.47 6.94
N VAL A 218 -5.38 10.90 8.02
CA VAL A 218 -5.84 10.01 9.10
C VAL A 218 -7.35 9.85 9.01
N ILE A 219 -7.80 8.60 8.89
CA ILE A 219 -9.20 8.23 8.79
C ILE A 219 -9.56 7.39 10.00
N ARG A 220 -10.44 7.92 10.83
CA ARG A 220 -10.92 7.23 12.03
C ARG A 220 -11.90 6.14 11.64
N LEU A 221 -11.74 4.96 12.22
CA LEU A 221 -12.69 3.86 12.13
C LEU A 221 -13.82 4.01 13.15
N GLY A 222 -13.56 4.71 14.26
CA GLY A 222 -14.52 4.95 15.32
C GLY A 222 -15.13 6.35 15.30
N GLN A 223 -16.26 6.50 15.99
CA GLN A 223 -16.99 7.74 16.21
C GLN A 223 -17.60 7.75 17.62
N GLY A 224 -18.16 8.90 18.01
CA GLY A 224 -18.69 9.12 19.36
C GLY A 224 -17.58 9.33 20.40
N GLU A 225 -17.97 9.33 21.67
CA GLU A 225 -17.05 9.51 22.78
C GLU A 225 -15.97 8.42 22.79
N GLY A 226 -14.71 8.84 22.81
CA GLY A 226 -13.55 7.92 22.80
C GLY A 226 -13.46 7.01 21.57
N GLU A 227 -14.14 7.34 20.46
CA GLU A 227 -14.17 6.52 19.24
C GLU A 227 -14.68 5.08 19.47
N ALA A 228 -15.60 4.89 20.42
CA ALA A 228 -16.09 3.58 20.83
C ALA A 228 -17.03 2.91 19.81
N GLN A 229 -17.70 3.70 18.95
CA GLN A 229 -18.67 3.18 17.99
C GLN A 229 -18.03 3.05 16.61
N GLU A 230 -18.20 1.91 15.93
CA GLU A 230 -17.69 1.74 14.57
C GLU A 230 -18.50 2.56 13.56
N ARG A 231 -17.82 3.29 12.66
CA ARG A 231 -18.44 4.11 11.61
C ARG A 231 -19.04 3.29 10.45
N GLY A 232 -18.67 2.01 10.35
CA GLY A 232 -18.88 1.18 9.17
C GLY A 232 -17.85 1.45 8.07
N MET A 233 -17.67 0.48 7.16
CA MET A 233 -16.60 0.55 6.16
C MET A 233 -16.88 1.55 5.04
N LYS A 234 -18.15 1.77 4.66
CA LYS A 234 -18.47 2.69 3.56
C LYS A 234 -17.99 4.13 3.81
N PRO A 235 -18.31 4.78 4.94
CA PRO A 235 -17.80 6.12 5.23
C PRO A 235 -16.26 6.18 5.30
N VAL A 236 -15.62 5.12 5.79
CA VAL A 236 -14.16 5.01 5.83
C VAL A 236 -13.57 4.97 4.41
N CYS A 237 -14.18 4.20 3.50
CA CYS A 237 -13.77 4.17 2.10
C CYS A 237 -14.01 5.52 1.40
N ASP A 238 -15.15 6.15 1.63
CA ASP A 238 -15.49 7.44 1.02
C ASP A 238 -14.46 8.52 1.45
N ASP A 239 -14.13 8.59 2.75
CA ASP A 239 -13.08 9.50 3.27
C ASP A 239 -11.70 9.18 2.65
N ALA A 240 -11.40 7.90 2.40
CA ALA A 240 -10.12 7.47 1.81
C ALA A 240 -9.99 7.91 0.36
N VAL A 241 -11.08 7.77 -0.41
CA VAL A 241 -11.18 8.26 -1.79
C VAL A 241 -10.99 9.78 -1.82
N ASP A 242 -11.67 10.51 -0.93
CA ASP A 242 -11.58 11.97 -0.87
C ASP A 242 -10.17 12.46 -0.47
N ALA A 243 -9.49 11.76 0.44
CA ALA A 243 -8.11 12.03 0.79
C ALA A 243 -7.17 11.81 -0.41
N ALA A 244 -7.29 10.64 -1.06
CA ALA A 244 -6.45 10.28 -2.20
C ALA A 244 -6.66 11.20 -3.42
N ARG A 245 -7.90 11.63 -3.69
CA ARG A 245 -8.24 12.54 -4.79
C ARG A 245 -7.43 13.85 -4.74
N LYS A 246 -7.13 14.36 -3.54
CA LYS A 246 -6.30 15.56 -3.35
C LYS A 246 -4.87 15.38 -3.83
N TRP A 247 -4.37 14.14 -3.87
CA TRP A 247 -3.01 13.83 -4.31
C TRP A 247 -2.96 13.46 -5.79
N VAL A 248 -3.94 12.70 -6.29
CA VAL A 248 -3.90 12.18 -7.67
C VAL A 248 -4.67 13.06 -8.67
N GLY A 249 -5.50 13.98 -8.20
CA GLY A 249 -6.43 14.73 -9.04
C GLY A 249 -7.65 13.90 -9.47
N GLU A 250 -8.55 14.51 -10.22
CA GLU A 250 -9.70 13.81 -10.81
C GLU A 250 -9.28 12.87 -11.96
N ALA A 251 -10.13 11.88 -12.25
CA ALA A 251 -9.92 10.90 -13.33
C ALA A 251 -10.35 11.42 -14.70
#